data_AF-A0A0N4W6A3-F1
#
_entry.id   AF-A0A0N4W6A3-F1
#
_cell.length_a   1.000
_cell.length_b   1.000
_cell.length_c   1.000
_cell.angle_alpha   90.00
_cell.angle_beta   90.00
_cell.angle_gamma   90.00
#
_symmetry.space_group_name_H-M   'P 1'
#
loop_
_entity.id
_entity.type
_entity.pdbx_description
1 polymer ?
#
loop_
_entity_poly.entity_id
_entity_poly.type
_entity_poly.pdbx_seq_one_letter_code
_entity_poly.pdbx_strand_id
1 'polypeptide(L)'
;MKPNLRPSEQFKMMREEGGMMHVKTAFYHMQSNGQSERFFDILKQGIKTLEGEEKPSEETLNEILQAYRITPNNCLNSTTPAEVFLRKKTPLTVNTTMSDERITHATA
;
A
#
# COMPACT_ATOMS: atom_id res chain seq x y z
N MET A 1 15.53 -31.31 -8.18
CA MET A 1 14.51 -31.57 -7.14
C MET A 1 14.50 -30.37 -6.21
N LYS A 2 13.38 -29.63 -6.11
CA LYS A 2 13.25 -28.61 -5.05
C LYS A 2 13.17 -29.36 -3.72
N PRO A 3 14.02 -29.06 -2.72
CA PRO A 3 13.96 -29.76 -1.44
C PRO A 3 12.60 -29.50 -0.78
N ASN A 4 12.07 -30.47 -0.01
CA ASN A 4 10.87 -30.31 0.81
C ASN A 4 11.18 -29.41 2.03
N LEU A 5 11.50 -28.15 1.77
CA LEU A 5 11.80 -27.12 2.76
C LEU A 5 10.51 -26.60 3.38
N ARG A 6 10.59 -26.18 4.64
CA ARG A 6 9.49 -25.45 5.28
C ARG A 6 9.31 -24.10 4.61
N PRO A 7 8.09 -23.50 4.60
CA PRO A 7 7.83 -22.23 3.94
C PRO A 7 8.79 -21.09 4.37
N SER A 8 9.20 -21.07 5.64
CA SER A 8 10.16 -20.10 6.16
C SER A 8 11.56 -20.25 5.56
N GLU A 9 11.97 -21.48 5.27
CA GLU A 9 13.27 -21.79 4.66
C GLU A 9 13.23 -21.51 3.16
N GLN A 10 12.12 -21.82 2.48
CA GLN A 10 11.89 -21.42 1.09
C GLN A 10 11.94 -19.90 0.93
N PHE A 11 11.30 -19.16 1.85
CA PHE A 11 11.34 -17.70 1.87
C PHE A 11 12.75 -17.16 2.14
N LYS A 12 13.52 -17.82 3.02
CA LYS A 12 14.92 -17.46 3.27
C LYS A 12 15.75 -17.61 2.00
N MET A 13 15.62 -18.74 1.29
CA MET A 13 16.33 -18.97 0.02
C MET A 13 15.94 -17.96 -1.05
N MET A 14 14.64 -17.72 -1.26
CA MET A 14 14.15 -16.72 -2.21
C MET A 14 14.79 -15.35 -1.97
N ARG A 15 14.94 -14.96 -0.71
CA ARG A 15 15.59 -13.70 -0.37
C ARG A 15 17.08 -13.67 -0.61
N GLU A 16 17.77 -14.74 -0.28
CA GLU A 16 19.22 -14.86 -0.55
C GLU A 16 19.47 -14.84 -2.06
N GLU A 17 18.67 -15.55 -2.86
CA GLU A 17 18.72 -15.54 -4.32
C GLU A 17 18.41 -14.15 -4.91
N GLY A 18 17.43 -13.44 -4.36
CA GLY A 18 17.05 -12.11 -4.83
C GLY A 18 17.87 -10.95 -4.25
N GLY A 19 18.90 -11.23 -3.44
CA GLY A 19 19.71 -10.19 -2.77
C GLY A 19 18.90 -9.33 -1.78
N MET A 20 17.79 -9.85 -1.25
CA MET A 20 16.87 -9.15 -0.37
C MET A 20 17.28 -9.31 1.10
N MET A 21 17.46 -8.19 1.79
CA MET A 21 17.71 -8.20 3.23
C MET A 21 16.39 -8.27 4.02
N HIS A 22 16.23 -9.28 4.89
CA HIS A 22 15.20 -9.20 5.94
C HIS A 22 15.67 -8.29 7.04
N VAL A 23 14.94 -7.22 7.29
CA VAL A 23 15.04 -6.54 8.56
C VAL A 23 13.87 -7.00 9.42
N LYS A 24 14.17 -7.66 10.54
CA LYS A 24 13.15 -8.00 11.54
C LYS A 24 13.18 -6.91 12.59
N THR A 25 12.16 -6.08 12.59
CA THR A 25 12.02 -5.04 13.60
C THR A 25 11.55 -5.67 14.92
N ALA A 26 12.14 -5.27 16.03
CA ALA A 26 11.73 -5.73 17.36
C ALA A 26 10.29 -5.28 17.68
N PHE A 27 9.64 -5.99 18.60
CA PHE A 27 8.38 -5.53 19.19
C PHE A 27 8.56 -4.10 19.76
N TYR A 28 7.56 -3.24 19.59
CA TYR A 28 7.52 -1.85 20.06
C TYR A 28 8.32 -0.80 19.28
N HIS A 29 8.69 -1.05 18.01
CA HIS A 29 9.25 0.00 17.16
C HIS A 29 8.15 0.88 16.53
N MET A 30 7.67 1.84 17.33
CA MET A 30 6.53 2.71 16.99
C MET A 30 6.64 3.37 15.62
N GLN A 31 7.84 3.83 15.22
CA GLN A 31 8.00 4.58 13.97
C GLN A 31 7.85 3.72 12.70
N SER A 32 8.41 2.50 12.68
CA SER A 32 8.32 1.58 11.54
C SER A 32 6.92 1.00 11.42
N ASN A 33 6.29 0.70 12.55
CA ASN A 33 4.93 0.16 12.58
C ASN A 33 3.90 1.25 12.24
N GLY A 34 4.12 2.48 12.70
CA GLY A 34 3.17 3.58 12.49
C GLY A 34 2.93 3.95 11.03
N GLN A 35 3.89 3.75 10.12
CA GLN A 35 3.65 3.93 8.68
C GLN A 35 2.82 2.79 8.08
N SER A 36 3.06 1.56 8.53
CA SER A 36 2.26 0.40 8.13
C SER A 36 0.82 0.52 8.63
N GLU A 37 0.65 0.92 9.89
CA GLU A 37 -0.66 1.15 10.53
C GLU A 37 -1.45 2.21 9.77
N ARG A 38 -0.86 3.37 9.47
CA ARG A 38 -1.51 4.41 8.67
C ARG A 38 -1.95 3.90 7.29
N PHE A 39 -1.11 3.10 6.63
CA PHE A 39 -1.49 2.49 5.36
C PHE A 39 -2.69 1.54 5.53
N PHE A 40 -2.69 0.70 6.56
CA PHE A 40 -3.80 -0.19 6.83
C PHE A 40 -5.10 0.54 7.15
N ASP A 41 -5.03 1.67 7.87
CA ASP A 41 -6.21 2.48 8.18
C ASP A 41 -6.80 3.09 6.90
N ILE A 42 -5.95 3.63 6.01
CA ILE A 42 -6.38 4.13 4.69
C ILE A 42 -7.00 3.01 3.86
N LEU A 43 -6.36 1.84 3.84
CA LEU A 43 -6.85 0.68 3.07
C LEU A 43 -8.22 0.22 3.58
N LYS A 44 -8.38 0.06 4.90
CA LYS A 44 -9.66 -0.31 5.52
C LYS A 44 -10.75 0.72 5.22
N GLN A 45 -10.42 2.01 5.30
CA GLN A 45 -11.35 3.08 4.98
C GLN A 45 -11.75 3.05 3.50
N GLY A 46 -10.80 2.79 2.59
CA GLY A 46 -11.07 2.62 1.15
C GLY A 46 -12.03 1.45 0.88
N ILE A 47 -11.78 0.29 1.48
CA ILE A 47 -12.65 -0.90 1.36
C ILE A 47 -14.06 -0.58 1.87
N LYS A 48 -14.15 0.01 3.07
CA LYS A 48 -15.43 0.40 3.67
C LYS A 48 -16.22 1.38 2.81
N THR A 49 -15.52 2.29 2.11
CA THR A 49 -16.15 3.34 1.30
C THR A 49 -16.64 2.82 -0.05
N LEU A 50 -15.94 1.85 -0.66
CA LEU A 50 -16.26 1.38 -2.02
C LEU A 50 -17.23 0.20 -2.06
N GLU A 51 -17.14 -0.74 -1.12
CA GLU A 51 -17.94 -1.97 -1.20
C GLU A 51 -18.97 -2.12 -0.09
N GLY A 52 -18.78 -1.49 1.08
CA GLY A 52 -19.66 -1.74 2.23
C GLY A 52 -19.71 -3.21 2.71
N GLU A 53 -18.98 -4.12 2.05
CA GLU A 53 -18.88 -5.55 2.32
C GLU A 53 -17.54 -5.91 2.98
N GLU A 54 -17.51 -7.09 3.62
CA GLU A 54 -16.37 -7.54 4.42
C GLU A 54 -15.17 -8.01 3.59
N LYS A 55 -15.36 -8.25 2.28
CA LYS A 55 -14.32 -8.80 1.39
C LYS A 55 -14.27 -8.09 0.03
N PRO A 56 -13.17 -7.37 -0.28
CA PRO A 56 -13.06 -6.68 -1.55
C PRO A 56 -12.79 -7.60 -2.74
N SER A 57 -13.37 -7.26 -3.88
CA SER A 57 -12.98 -7.84 -5.18
C SER A 57 -11.56 -7.39 -5.56
N GLU A 58 -10.90 -8.14 -6.45
CA GLU A 58 -9.57 -7.77 -6.94
C GLU A 58 -9.58 -6.43 -7.68
N GLU A 59 -10.64 -6.15 -8.44
CA GLU A 59 -10.83 -4.90 -9.18
C GLU A 59 -10.94 -3.71 -8.22
N THR A 60 -11.79 -3.82 -7.19
CA THR A 60 -11.93 -2.78 -6.17
C THR A 60 -10.62 -2.56 -5.41
N LEU A 61 -9.90 -3.64 -5.07
CA LEU A 61 -8.62 -3.52 -4.40
C LEU A 61 -7.61 -2.77 -5.28
N ASN A 62 -7.60 -3.02 -6.58
CA ASN A 62 -6.75 -2.30 -7.53
C ASN A 62 -7.11 -0.82 -7.60
N GLU A 63 -8.41 -0.47 -7.60
CA GLU A 63 -8.87 0.93 -7.56
C GLU A 63 -8.41 1.64 -6.29
N ILE A 64 -8.59 1.01 -5.11
CA ILE A 64 -8.15 1.58 -3.82
C ILE A 64 -6.65 1.82 -3.82
N LEU A 65 -5.87 0.82 -4.25
CA LEU A 65 -4.42 0.92 -4.28
C LEU A 65 -3.94 1.95 -5.32
N GLN A 66 -4.66 2.11 -6.43
CA GLN A 66 -4.36 3.14 -7.41
C GLN A 66 -4.65 4.53 -6.84
N ALA A 67 -5.81 4.73 -6.23
CA ALA A 67 -6.17 5.98 -5.56
C ALA A 67 -5.14 6.37 -4.50
N TYR A 68 -4.70 5.42 -3.67
CA TYR A 68 -3.63 5.66 -2.69
C TYR A 68 -2.33 6.12 -3.34
N ARG A 69 -1.89 5.47 -4.44
CA ARG A 69 -0.62 5.80 -5.09
C ARG A 69 -0.59 7.18 -5.72
N ILE A 70 -1.73 7.68 -6.20
CA ILE A 70 -1.83 8.95 -6.95
C ILE A 70 -2.32 10.13 -6.13
N THR A 71 -2.94 9.88 -4.97
CA THR A 71 -3.48 10.94 -4.12
C THR A 71 -2.35 11.48 -3.22
N PRO A 72 -2.11 12.81 -3.21
CA PRO A 72 -1.19 13.43 -2.27
C PRO A 72 -1.54 13.09 -0.82
N ASN A 73 -0.55 12.71 -0.01
CA ASN A 73 -0.76 12.39 1.39
C ASN A 73 -0.10 13.45 2.28
N ASN A 74 -0.84 14.00 3.24
CA ASN A 74 -0.32 14.98 4.19
C ASN A 74 0.87 14.43 5.01
N CYS A 75 0.88 13.14 5.33
CA CYS A 75 1.99 12.47 6.01
C CYS A 75 3.26 12.39 5.13
N LEU A 76 3.13 12.60 3.82
CA LEU A 76 4.21 12.60 2.84
C LEU A 76 4.50 14.02 2.32
N ASN A 77 4.25 15.06 3.12
CA ASN A 77 4.47 16.46 2.74
C ASN A 77 3.70 16.85 1.46
N SER A 78 2.46 16.36 1.32
CA SER A 78 1.62 16.58 0.14
C SER A 78 2.21 16.05 -1.17
N THR A 79 3.12 15.07 -1.08
CA THR A 79 3.56 14.28 -2.23
C THR A 79 2.79 12.97 -2.31
N THR A 80 2.73 12.39 -3.50
CA THR A 80 2.06 11.11 -3.70
C THR A 80 2.97 9.95 -3.27
N PRO A 81 2.42 8.83 -2.76
CA PRO A 81 3.23 7.66 -2.46
C PRO A 81 4.03 7.13 -3.66
N ALA A 82 3.48 7.21 -4.88
CA ALA A 82 4.19 6.82 -6.09
C ALA A 82 5.44 7.68 -6.36
N GLU A 83 5.35 8.99 -6.17
CA GLU A 83 6.50 9.90 -6.33
C GLU A 83 7.57 9.66 -5.28
N VAL A 84 7.20 9.43 -4.02
CA VAL A 84 8.14 9.09 -2.95
C VAL A 84 8.85 7.78 -3.26
N PHE A 85 8.11 6.77 -3.73
CA PHE A 85 8.66 5.46 -4.07
C PHE A 85 9.61 5.53 -5.28
N LEU A 86 9.21 6.22 -6.35
CA LEU A 86 9.97 6.30 -7.60
C LEU A 86 11.04 7.40 -7.59
N ARG A 87 11.03 8.29 -6.58
CA ARG A 87 11.90 9.47 -6.44
C ARG A 87 11.89 10.38 -7.67
N LYS A 88 10.78 10.37 -8.42
CA LYS A 88 10.56 11.14 -9.65
C LYS A 88 9.11 11.55 -9.72
N LYS A 89 8.83 12.70 -10.33
CA LYS A 89 7.47 13.09 -10.68
C LYS A 89 6.96 12.14 -11.76
N THR A 90 5.98 11.32 -11.41
CA THR A 90 5.28 10.49 -12.39
C THR A 90 4.15 11.30 -13.02
N PRO A 91 4.06 11.37 -14.37
CA PRO A 91 2.86 11.82 -15.04
C PRO A 91 1.79 10.74 -14.86
N LEU A 92 1.09 10.77 -13.73
CA LEU A 92 -0.06 9.93 -13.48
C LEU A 92 -1.22 10.58 -14.24
N THR A 93 -1.55 10.04 -15.41
CA THR A 93 -2.76 10.45 -16.14
C THR A 93 -3.96 10.12 -15.27
N VAL A 94 -4.49 11.13 -14.60
CA VAL A 94 -5.80 11.09 -13.97
C VAL A 94 -6.82 10.94 -15.10
N ASN A 95 -7.33 9.73 -15.33
CA ASN A 95 -8.58 9.59 -16.05
C ASN A 95 -9.68 10.06 -15.10
N THR A 96 -9.84 11.39 -15.01
CA THR A 96 -10.95 12.06 -14.33
C THR A 96 -12.22 11.78 -15.11
N THR A 97 -12.75 10.57 -15.01
CA THR A 97 -14.09 10.20 -15.47
C THR A 97 -14.96 9.61 -14.36
N MET A 98 -14.47 9.57 -13.12
CA MET A 98 -15.31 9.24 -11.96
C MET A 98 -15.59 10.51 -11.16
N SER A 99 -16.71 11.13 -11.54
CA SER A 99 -17.55 12.05 -10.76
C SER A 99 -16.95 12.68 -9.50
N ASP A 100 -16.71 13.97 -9.65
CA ASP A 100 -16.23 15.03 -8.75
C ASP A 100 -16.87 15.17 -7.35
N GLU A 101 -17.58 14.18 -6.79
CA GLU A 101 -18.39 14.39 -5.57
C GLU A 101 -18.19 13.36 -4.44
N ARG A 102 -17.33 12.35 -4.57
CA ARG A 102 -17.21 11.28 -3.55
C ARG A 102 -15.93 11.26 -2.71
N ILE A 103 -14.95 12.13 -2.99
CA ILE A 103 -13.63 12.14 -2.32
C ILE A 103 -13.41 13.41 -1.48
N THR A 104 -14.47 14.02 -0.96
CA THR A 104 -14.37 15.16 -0.02
C THR A 104 -14.45 14.75 1.46
N HIS A 105 -14.65 13.47 1.77
CA HIS A 105 -14.88 13.01 3.15
C HIS A 105 -13.77 12.17 3.78
N ALA A 106 -12.64 11.94 3.10
CA ALA A 106 -11.52 11.16 3.63
C ALA A 106 -10.32 12.04 4.05
N THR A 107 -10.58 13.20 4.63
CA THR A 107 -9.56 14.05 5.28
C THR A 107 -10.04 14.51 6.65
N ALA A 108 -9.60 13.79 7.67
CA ALA A 108 -9.37 14.28 9.03
C ALA A 108 -8.29 13.41 9.68
#